data_AF-A0AAX6QJK8-F1
#
_entry.id   AF-A0AAX6QJK8-F1
#
_cell.length_a   1.000
_cell.length_b   1.000
_cell.length_c   1.000
_cell.angle_alpha   90.00
_cell.angle_beta   90.00
_cell.angle_gamma   90.00
#
_symmetry.space_group_name_H-M   'P 1'
#
loop_
_entity.id
_entity.type
_entity.pdbx_description
1 polymer ?
#
loop_
_entity_poly.entity_id
_entity_poly.type
_entity_poly.pdbx_seq_one_letter_code
_entity_poly.pdbx_strand_id
1 'polypeptide(L)'
;MGYKALVQPTELERGEGELIVQGLMNHNAEDQIQSIHFLDSLNDSRQMVPGMVGWLIGGMKLQQQQQQEISINITNVQLDCGRIQMSFHKEWFSINISLEFDIELTLPFNNNSTRLHTSMSLAAEFWLKKDEFGRRDLVVDQCHTEPNVHVIVLAEAIPYKMKHVLHNLKENIGKVIPHLVENQVCPLVGDLLKQLDVKLLKGLMA
;
A
#
# COMPACT_ATOMS: atom_id res chain seq x y z
N MET A 1 6.09 34.41 21.98
CA MET A 1 6.03 33.62 20.73
C MET A 1 7.34 32.85 20.58
N GLY A 2 7.33 31.54 20.82
CA GLY A 2 8.50 30.69 20.59
C GLY A 2 8.38 30.02 19.22
N TYR A 3 9.37 30.25 18.35
CA TYR A 3 9.49 29.53 17.09
C TYR A 3 9.91 28.09 17.39
N LYS A 4 9.06 27.11 17.03
CA LYS A 4 9.46 25.70 16.95
C LYS A 4 10.51 25.59 15.85
N ALA A 5 11.76 25.28 16.22
CA ALA A 5 12.76 24.86 15.26
C ALA A 5 12.32 23.51 14.67
N LEU A 6 12.10 23.50 13.36
CA LEU A 6 12.02 22.27 12.57
C LEU A 6 13.43 21.68 12.58
N VAL A 7 13.63 20.65 13.40
CA VAL A 7 14.87 19.87 13.40
C VAL A 7 14.92 19.11 12.07
N GLN A 8 15.91 19.43 11.23
CA GLN A 8 16.20 18.66 10.03
C GLN A 8 16.76 17.29 10.43
N PRO A 9 16.35 16.19 9.78
CA PRO A 9 16.90 14.85 10.06
C PRO A 9 18.40 14.82 9.79
N THR A 10 19.17 14.16 10.66
CA THR A 10 20.60 13.95 10.46
C THR A 10 20.84 13.00 9.28
N GLU A 11 21.97 13.14 8.57
CA GLU A 11 22.29 12.32 7.37
C GLU A 11 22.30 10.80 7.64
N LEU A 12 22.53 10.40 8.90
CA LEU A 12 22.45 9.01 9.34
C LEU A 12 21.02 8.45 9.26
N GLU A 13 20.01 9.25 9.62
CA GLU A 13 18.59 8.87 9.66
C GLU A 13 17.98 8.69 8.26
N ARG A 14 18.59 9.30 7.23
CA ARG A 14 18.17 9.14 5.84
C ARG A 14 18.59 7.78 5.27
N GLY A 15 19.75 7.26 5.68
CA GLY A 15 20.24 5.96 5.21
C GLY A 15 19.46 4.76 5.73
N GLU A 16 18.71 4.90 6.83
CA GLU A 16 18.03 3.78 7.51
C GLU A 16 16.71 3.39 6.83
N GLY A 17 15.89 4.40 6.50
CA GLY A 17 14.69 4.19 5.68
C GLY A 17 15.07 3.69 4.29
N GLU A 18 16.18 4.16 3.74
CA GLU A 18 16.70 3.75 2.44
C GLU A 18 17.07 2.27 2.39
N LEU A 19 17.64 1.68 3.44
CA LEU A 19 17.93 0.24 3.50
C LEU A 19 16.66 -0.63 3.46
N ILE A 20 15.59 -0.20 4.13
CA ILE A 20 14.33 -0.95 4.15
C ILE A 20 13.57 -0.78 2.83
N VAL A 21 13.53 0.44 2.27
CA VAL A 21 13.01 0.67 0.91
C VAL A 21 13.79 -0.16 -0.08
N GLN A 22 15.12 -0.10 -0.07
CA GLN A 22 15.97 -0.88 -0.96
C GLN A 22 15.73 -2.38 -0.77
N GLY A 23 15.53 -2.83 0.47
CA GLY A 23 15.10 -4.20 0.78
C GLY A 23 13.79 -4.58 0.10
N LEU A 24 12.74 -3.76 0.25
CA LEU A 24 11.43 -3.99 -0.35
C LEU A 24 11.49 -3.99 -1.87
N MET A 25 12.27 -3.06 -2.45
CA MET A 25 12.54 -2.99 -3.87
C MET A 25 13.28 -4.23 -4.38
N ASN A 26 14.30 -4.70 -3.64
CA ASN A 26 15.05 -5.92 -3.98
C ASN A 26 14.20 -7.20 -3.88
N HIS A 27 13.11 -7.18 -3.11
CA HIS A 27 12.16 -8.29 -3.01
C HIS A 27 10.91 -8.06 -3.91
N ASN A 28 11.01 -7.14 -4.87
CA ASN A 28 9.99 -6.85 -5.88
C ASN A 28 8.61 -6.51 -5.29
N ALA A 29 8.57 -5.74 -4.20
CA ALA A 29 7.32 -5.30 -3.59
C ALA A 29 6.42 -4.54 -4.59
N GLU A 30 7.01 -3.73 -5.47
CA GLU A 30 6.27 -3.04 -6.53
C GLU A 30 5.61 -4.00 -7.51
N ASP A 31 6.33 -5.00 -8.01
CA ASP A 31 5.76 -6.01 -8.93
C ASP A 31 4.65 -6.80 -8.25
N GLN A 32 4.81 -7.14 -6.96
CA GLN A 32 3.77 -7.84 -6.20
C GLN A 32 2.50 -7.00 -6.06
N ILE A 33 2.64 -5.68 -5.85
CA ILE A 33 1.50 -4.75 -5.80
C ILE A 33 0.87 -4.59 -7.20
N GLN A 34 1.69 -4.47 -8.26
CA GLN A 34 1.20 -4.38 -9.64
C GLN A 34 0.48 -5.66 -10.09
N SER A 35 0.88 -6.82 -9.57
CA SER A 35 0.26 -8.12 -9.86
C SER A 35 -1.08 -8.35 -9.16
N ILE A 36 -1.53 -7.43 -8.31
CA ILE A 36 -2.82 -7.56 -7.61
C ILE A 36 -3.95 -7.61 -8.65
N HIS A 37 -4.67 -8.73 -8.67
CA HIS A 37 -5.90 -8.92 -9.43
C HIS A 37 -7.05 -8.15 -8.79
N PHE A 38 -7.00 -6.82 -8.91
CA PHE A 38 -7.92 -5.93 -8.22
C PHE A 38 -9.36 -6.10 -8.68
N LEU A 39 -9.59 -6.32 -9.98
CA LEU A 39 -10.93 -6.55 -10.52
C LEU A 39 -11.58 -7.82 -9.92
N ASP A 40 -10.82 -8.90 -9.75
CA ASP A 40 -11.32 -10.15 -9.17
C ASP A 40 -11.63 -9.96 -7.68
N SER A 41 -10.74 -9.26 -6.97
CA SER A 41 -10.91 -8.93 -5.55
C SER A 41 -12.11 -8.02 -5.30
N LEU A 42 -12.42 -7.14 -6.26
CA LEU A 42 -13.64 -6.37 -6.27
C LEU A 42 -14.84 -7.33 -6.37
N ASN A 43 -14.88 -8.22 -7.36
CA ASN A 43 -16.01 -9.14 -7.57
C ASN A 43 -16.31 -10.06 -6.36
N ASP A 44 -15.28 -10.47 -5.62
CA ASP A 44 -15.41 -11.37 -4.47
C ASP A 44 -15.71 -10.65 -3.13
N SER A 45 -15.58 -9.33 -3.09
CA SER A 45 -15.72 -8.56 -1.84
C SER A 45 -17.18 -8.42 -1.40
N ARG A 46 -17.52 -9.05 -0.27
CA ARG A 46 -18.81 -8.84 0.43
C ARG A 46 -18.99 -7.42 1.00
N GLN A 47 -17.95 -6.59 0.98
CA GLN A 47 -17.94 -5.23 1.53
C GLN A 47 -18.29 -4.15 0.49
N MET A 48 -18.66 -4.57 -0.72
CA MET A 48 -19.04 -3.68 -1.82
C MET A 48 -20.29 -2.85 -1.55
N VAL A 49 -20.33 -1.66 -2.16
CA VAL A 49 -21.53 -0.82 -2.18
C VAL A 49 -22.59 -1.45 -3.09
N PRO A 50 -23.85 -1.61 -2.62
CA PRO A 50 -24.97 -2.08 -3.45
C PRO A 50 -25.11 -1.20 -4.71
N GLY A 51 -24.91 -1.79 -5.89
CA GLY A 51 -24.96 -1.09 -7.19
C GLY A 51 -23.74 -1.33 -8.09
N MET A 52 -22.55 -1.57 -7.53
CA MET A 52 -21.36 -1.94 -8.31
C MET A 52 -21.42 -3.36 -8.84
N VAL A 53 -21.94 -4.31 -8.06
CA VAL A 53 -22.15 -5.71 -8.48
C VAL A 53 -23.07 -5.77 -9.72
N GLY A 54 -24.13 -4.95 -9.76
CA GLY A 54 -25.03 -4.86 -10.91
C GLY A 54 -24.38 -4.24 -12.15
N TRP A 55 -23.44 -3.30 -11.98
CA TRP A 55 -22.67 -2.72 -13.07
C TRP A 55 -21.53 -3.63 -13.57
N LEU A 56 -20.80 -4.30 -12.68
CA LEU A 56 -19.77 -5.29 -13.04
C LEU A 56 -20.41 -6.47 -13.77
N ILE A 57 -21.50 -7.03 -13.24
CA ILE A 57 -22.24 -8.12 -13.89
C ILE A 57 -22.96 -7.66 -15.16
N GLY A 58 -23.51 -6.43 -15.18
CA GLY A 58 -24.15 -5.84 -16.36
C GLY A 58 -23.14 -5.53 -17.48
N GLY A 59 -21.94 -5.09 -17.11
CA GLY A 59 -20.79 -4.87 -18.00
C GLY A 59 -20.20 -6.17 -18.52
N MET A 60 -20.13 -7.22 -17.68
CA MET A 60 -19.73 -8.58 -18.09
C MET A 60 -20.67 -9.21 -19.10
N LYS A 61 -21.99 -9.00 -18.97
CA LYS A 61 -22.96 -9.42 -19.99
C LYS A 61 -22.77 -8.65 -21.31
N LEU A 62 -22.34 -7.39 -21.25
CA LEU A 62 -21.98 -6.59 -22.43
C LEU A 62 -20.63 -7.01 -23.02
N GLN A 63 -19.64 -7.41 -22.20
CA GLN A 63 -18.35 -8.00 -22.61
C GLN A 63 -18.53 -9.28 -23.45
N GLN A 64 -19.56 -10.08 -23.17
CA GLN A 64 -19.88 -11.25 -23.99
C GLN A 64 -20.42 -10.89 -25.38
N GLN A 65 -20.98 -9.68 -25.57
CA GLN A 65 -21.55 -9.22 -26.84
C GLN A 65 -20.63 -8.27 -27.62
N GLN A 66 -19.71 -7.58 -26.94
CA GLN A 66 -18.74 -6.64 -27.51
C GLN A 66 -17.37 -7.05 -26.95
N GLN A 67 -16.43 -7.44 -27.81
CA GLN A 67 -15.07 -7.91 -27.48
C GLN A 67 -14.17 -6.87 -26.77
N GLN A 68 -14.71 -6.03 -25.89
CA GLN A 68 -14.00 -4.98 -25.16
C GLN A 68 -14.11 -5.24 -23.67
N GLU A 69 -12.97 -5.52 -23.04
CA GLU A 69 -12.88 -5.86 -21.63
C GLU A 69 -12.75 -4.60 -20.76
N ILE A 70 -13.39 -4.62 -19.58
CA ILE A 70 -13.10 -3.67 -18.52
C ILE A 70 -11.73 -4.05 -17.97
N SER A 71 -10.77 -3.11 -17.96
CA SER A 71 -9.47 -3.34 -17.33
C SER A 71 -9.27 -2.37 -16.16
N ILE A 72 -8.73 -2.92 -15.07
CA ILE A 72 -8.32 -2.15 -13.89
C ILE A 72 -6.93 -2.62 -13.51
N ASN A 73 -5.94 -1.77 -13.76
CA ASN A 73 -4.54 -2.10 -13.55
C ASN A 73 -3.93 -1.14 -12.52
N ILE A 74 -3.02 -1.67 -11.70
CA ILE A 74 -2.19 -0.86 -10.80
C ILE A 74 -0.86 -0.57 -11.50
N THR A 75 -0.46 0.71 -11.53
CA THR A 75 0.75 1.20 -12.19
C THR A 75 1.42 2.27 -11.33
N ASN A 76 2.64 2.69 -11.70
CA ASN A 76 3.37 3.77 -11.03
C ASN A 76 3.49 3.58 -9.50
N VAL A 77 3.67 2.33 -9.06
CA VAL A 77 3.85 2.01 -7.65
C VAL A 77 5.15 2.62 -7.15
N GLN A 78 5.08 3.31 -6.03
CA GLN A 78 6.20 3.95 -5.35
C GLN A 78 6.09 3.70 -3.85
N LEU A 79 7.20 3.28 -3.26
CA LEU A 79 7.32 3.00 -1.83
C LEU A 79 8.34 3.96 -1.22
N ASP A 80 7.96 4.57 -0.10
CA ASP A 80 8.88 5.36 0.72
C ASP A 80 8.77 4.91 2.18
N CYS A 81 9.89 4.83 2.88
CA CYS A 81 9.89 4.49 4.30
C CYS A 81 10.13 5.74 5.12
N GLY A 82 9.17 6.05 5.98
CA GLY A 82 9.32 7.02 7.03
C GLY A 82 10.34 6.56 8.08
N ARG A 83 10.60 7.47 9.03
CA ARG A 83 11.56 7.23 10.12
C ARG A 83 11.13 6.04 10.98
N ILE A 84 12.09 5.17 11.29
CA ILE A 84 11.91 4.09 12.26
C ILE A 84 11.80 4.72 13.65
N GLN A 85 10.69 4.47 14.34
CA GLN A 85 10.53 4.85 15.74
C GLN A 85 10.95 3.67 16.61
N MET A 86 11.54 3.93 17.77
CA MET A 86 11.98 2.86 18.65
C MET A 86 11.93 3.25 20.12
N SER A 87 11.77 2.23 20.98
CA SER A 87 11.82 2.35 22.42
C SER A 87 12.69 1.24 23.00
N PHE A 88 13.93 1.58 23.38
CA PHE A 88 14.90 0.59 23.89
C PHE A 88 14.46 -0.12 25.15
N HIS A 89 13.84 0.61 26.08
CA HIS A 89 13.34 0.02 27.31
C HIS A 89 12.23 -1.00 27.07
N LYS A 90 11.53 -0.86 25.95
CA LYS A 90 10.43 -1.75 25.56
C LYS A 90 10.84 -2.77 24.51
N GLU A 91 12.08 -2.74 24.03
CA GLU A 91 12.55 -3.58 22.91
C GLU A 91 11.59 -3.55 21.71
N TRP A 92 10.98 -2.39 21.46
CA TRP A 92 9.93 -2.15 20.47
C TRP A 92 10.41 -1.18 19.40
N PHE A 93 9.94 -1.40 18.19
CA PHE A 93 10.22 -0.59 17.02
C PHE A 93 8.97 -0.48 16.15
N SER A 94 8.84 0.63 15.43
CA SER A 94 7.84 0.78 14.39
C SER A 94 8.40 1.48 13.17
N ILE A 95 7.82 1.17 12.03
CA ILE A 95 8.10 1.83 10.76
C ILE A 95 6.79 2.18 10.07
N ASN A 96 6.75 3.36 9.48
CA ASN A 96 5.67 3.77 8.60
C ASN A 96 6.17 3.72 7.16
N ILE A 97 5.42 3.06 6.30
CA ILE A 97 5.73 2.91 4.87
C ILE A 97 4.65 3.68 4.11
N SER A 98 5.03 4.72 3.40
CA SER A 98 4.16 5.43 2.48
C SER A 98 4.13 4.68 1.15
N LEU A 99 2.93 4.48 0.63
CA LEU A 99 2.69 3.81 -0.64
C LEU A 99 1.83 4.72 -1.52
N GLU A 100 2.34 4.99 -2.72
CA GLU A 100 1.63 5.72 -3.76
C GLU A 100 1.57 4.86 -5.03
N PHE A 101 0.43 4.88 -5.72
CA PHE A 101 0.28 4.22 -7.02
C PHE A 101 -0.93 4.77 -7.78
N ASP A 102 -0.97 4.49 -9.08
CA ASP A 102 -2.08 4.85 -9.95
C ASP A 102 -2.91 3.62 -10.31
N ILE A 103 -4.22 3.77 -10.24
CA ILE A 103 -5.18 2.79 -10.76
C ILE A 103 -5.67 3.30 -12.12
N GLU A 104 -5.36 2.57 -13.18
CA GLU A 104 -5.82 2.86 -14.53
C GLU A 104 -7.08 2.06 -14.85
N LEU A 105 -8.19 2.77 -15.08
CA LEU A 105 -9.48 2.22 -15.45
C LEU A 105 -9.72 2.44 -16.94
N THR A 106 -9.87 1.34 -17.69
CA THR A 106 -10.33 1.38 -19.09
C THR A 106 -11.74 0.79 -19.18
N LEU A 107 -12.65 1.54 -19.80
CA LEU A 107 -14.05 1.17 -19.93
C LEU A 107 -14.38 0.90 -21.41
N PRO A 108 -15.21 -0.10 -21.71
CA PRO A 108 -15.51 -0.47 -23.11
C PRO A 108 -16.18 0.66 -23.90
N PHE A 109 -16.92 1.56 -23.23
CA PHE A 109 -17.61 2.67 -23.87
C PHE A 109 -16.79 3.98 -23.94
N ASN A 110 -15.51 3.97 -23.54
CA ASN A 110 -14.62 5.13 -23.63
C ASN A 110 -13.19 4.71 -23.99
N ASN A 111 -12.69 5.21 -25.11
CA ASN A 111 -11.35 4.89 -25.61
C ASN A 111 -10.24 5.48 -24.73
N ASN A 112 -10.57 6.41 -23.83
CA ASN A 112 -9.62 7.05 -22.94
C ASN A 112 -9.65 6.36 -21.57
N SER A 113 -8.46 5.98 -21.08
CA SER A 113 -8.31 5.51 -19.71
C SER A 113 -8.51 6.65 -18.72
N THR A 114 -9.10 6.34 -17.56
CA THR A 114 -9.16 7.26 -16.43
C THR A 114 -8.21 6.77 -15.36
N ARG A 115 -7.37 7.66 -14.84
CA ARG A 115 -6.42 7.33 -13.78
C ARG A 115 -6.91 7.84 -12.44
N LEU A 116 -6.73 7.03 -11.41
CA LEU A 116 -6.98 7.38 -10.03
C LEU A 116 -5.67 7.25 -9.26
N HIS A 117 -5.17 8.36 -8.76
CA HIS A 117 -4.01 8.36 -7.87
C HIS A 117 -4.44 7.95 -6.48
N THR A 118 -3.77 6.94 -5.92
CA THR A 118 -4.04 6.40 -4.60
C THR A 118 -2.80 6.55 -3.73
N SER A 119 -2.98 7.11 -2.54
CA SER A 119 -1.92 7.18 -1.52
C SER A 119 -2.43 6.65 -0.18
N MET A 120 -1.57 5.91 0.50
CA MET A 120 -1.86 5.25 1.76
C MET A 120 -0.57 5.05 2.57
N SER A 121 -0.72 4.69 3.84
CA SER A 121 0.42 4.34 4.69
C SER A 121 0.20 2.99 5.34
N LEU A 122 1.27 2.24 5.51
CA LEU A 122 1.32 0.99 6.26
C LEU A 122 2.14 1.22 7.52
N ALA A 123 1.65 0.76 8.67
CA ALA A 123 2.42 0.74 9.91
C ALA A 123 2.81 -0.70 10.22
N ALA A 124 4.10 -0.93 10.49
CA ALA A 124 4.61 -2.21 10.94
C ALA A 124 5.33 -2.05 12.29
N GLU A 125 4.88 -2.82 13.27
CA GLU A 125 5.43 -2.89 14.61
C GLU A 125 6.16 -4.21 14.85
N PHE A 126 7.33 -4.12 15.45
CA PHE A 126 8.21 -5.25 15.68
C PHE A 126 8.88 -5.17 17.05
N TRP A 127 9.14 -6.35 17.60
CA TRP A 127 9.71 -6.51 18.93
C TRP A 127 10.98 -7.33 18.85
N LEU A 128 11.99 -6.94 19.62
CA LEU A 128 13.19 -7.75 19.81
C LEU A 128 12.91 -8.74 20.94
N LYS A 129 12.57 -9.98 20.59
CA LYS A 129 12.26 -11.06 21.54
C LYS A 129 13.40 -12.04 21.62
N LYS A 130 13.54 -12.71 22.78
CA LYS A 130 14.47 -13.83 22.92
C LYS A 130 13.78 -15.13 22.51
N ASP A 131 14.47 -15.92 21.69
CA ASP A 131 14.09 -17.31 21.41
C ASP A 131 14.37 -18.21 22.63
N GLU A 132 13.99 -19.48 22.51
CA GLU A 132 14.19 -20.50 23.55
C GLU A 132 15.67 -20.77 23.88
N PHE A 133 16.59 -20.37 22.99
CA PHE A 133 18.04 -20.49 23.15
C PHE A 133 18.68 -19.18 23.65
N GLY A 134 17.89 -18.15 23.94
CA GLY A 134 18.35 -16.84 24.42
C GLY A 134 18.92 -15.93 23.33
N ARG A 135 18.83 -16.29 22.05
CA ARG A 135 19.17 -15.42 20.92
C ARG A 135 18.06 -14.40 20.73
N ARG A 136 18.41 -13.17 20.40
CA ARG A 136 17.43 -12.11 20.16
C ARG A 136 17.09 -12.08 18.68
N ASP A 137 15.81 -12.10 18.36
CA ASP A 137 15.28 -12.01 17.01
C ASP A 137 14.23 -10.90 16.94
N LEU A 138 14.14 -10.24 15.79
CA LEU A 138 13.03 -9.34 15.49
C LEU A 138 11.81 -10.14 15.09
N VAL A 139 10.70 -9.88 15.77
CA VAL A 139 9.42 -10.52 15.51
C VAL A 139 8.41 -9.43 15.16
N VAL A 140 7.80 -9.54 13.99
CA VAL A 140 6.66 -8.70 13.59
C VAL A 140 5.47 -9.07 14.46
N ASP A 141 4.85 -8.07 15.08
CA ASP A 141 3.64 -8.24 15.89
C ASP A 141 2.42 -7.74 15.13
N GLN A 142 2.50 -6.53 14.58
CA GLN A 142 1.44 -5.96 13.77
C GLN A 142 2.00 -5.37 12.49
N CYS A 143 1.30 -5.59 11.39
CA CYS A 143 1.54 -4.90 10.14
C CYS A 143 0.18 -4.67 9.49
N HIS A 144 -0.18 -3.41 9.29
CA HIS A 144 -1.50 -3.02 8.82
C HIS A 144 -1.48 -1.68 8.10
N THR A 145 -2.44 -1.47 7.23
CA THR A 145 -2.69 -0.21 6.55
C THR A 145 -3.39 0.76 7.50
N GLU A 146 -2.91 1.99 7.54
CA GLU A 146 -3.57 3.11 8.22
C GLU A 146 -4.91 3.44 7.53
N PRO A 147 -5.97 3.78 8.27
CA PRO A 147 -7.32 3.92 7.73
C PRO A 147 -7.50 5.07 6.72
N ASN A 148 -6.49 5.93 6.54
CA ASN A 148 -6.54 7.10 5.67
C ASN A 148 -6.04 6.78 4.26
N VAL A 149 -6.86 6.07 3.48
CA VAL A 149 -6.62 5.91 2.03
C VAL A 149 -7.12 7.14 1.30
N HIS A 150 -6.22 7.83 0.59
CA HIS A 150 -6.55 8.95 -0.25
C HIS A 150 -6.64 8.52 -1.71
N VAL A 151 -7.74 8.87 -2.38
CA VAL A 151 -7.98 8.54 -3.77
C VAL A 151 -8.42 9.80 -4.52
N ILE A 152 -7.67 10.15 -5.56
CA ILE A 152 -7.86 11.37 -6.37
C ILE A 152 -8.01 10.96 -7.84
N VAL A 153 -9.01 11.49 -8.54
CA VAL A 153 -9.16 11.24 -9.98
C VAL A 153 -8.28 12.20 -10.76
N LEU A 154 -7.38 11.67 -11.59
CA LEU A 154 -6.46 12.45 -12.44
C LEU A 154 -7.11 12.73 -13.80
N ALA A 155 -8.17 13.53 -13.82
CA ALA A 155 -8.86 13.91 -15.07
C ALA A 155 -9.23 15.40 -15.07
N GLU A 156 -8.95 16.10 -16.17
CA GLU A 156 -9.32 17.52 -16.35
C GLU A 156 -10.85 17.71 -16.39
N ALA A 157 -11.56 16.75 -16.99
CA ALA A 157 -13.01 16.74 -17.03
C ALA A 157 -13.54 15.30 -16.94
N ILE A 158 -14.43 15.05 -15.99
CA ILE A 158 -15.10 13.76 -15.82
C ILE A 158 -16.43 13.77 -16.58
N PRO A 159 -16.62 12.92 -17.60
CA PRO A 159 -17.91 12.78 -18.28
C PRO A 159 -19.02 12.48 -17.28
N TYR A 160 -20.18 13.12 -17.42
CA TYR A 160 -21.30 12.96 -16.48
C TYR A 160 -21.67 11.49 -16.24
N LYS A 161 -21.64 10.66 -17.29
CA LYS A 161 -21.91 9.21 -17.24
C LYS A 161 -20.91 8.42 -16.38
N MET A 162 -19.69 8.95 -16.18
CA MET A 162 -18.63 8.30 -15.40
C MET A 162 -18.62 8.73 -13.93
N LYS A 163 -19.30 9.81 -13.55
CA LYS A 163 -19.25 10.34 -12.17
C LYS A 163 -19.66 9.30 -11.12
N HIS A 164 -20.78 8.61 -11.36
CA HIS A 164 -21.28 7.59 -10.42
C HIS A 164 -20.35 6.36 -10.37
N VAL A 165 -19.79 5.95 -11.52
CA VAL A 165 -18.84 4.83 -11.59
C VAL A 165 -17.58 5.14 -10.80
N LEU A 166 -16.99 6.32 -11.01
CA LEU A 166 -15.77 6.74 -10.32
C LEU A 166 -16.01 6.96 -8.82
N HIS A 167 -17.16 7.50 -8.43
CA HIS A 167 -17.53 7.64 -7.02
C HIS A 167 -17.56 6.28 -6.32
N ASN A 168 -18.27 5.31 -6.90
CA ASN A 168 -18.37 3.98 -6.30
C ASN A 168 -17.04 3.21 -6.36
N LEU A 169 -16.26 3.39 -7.43
CA LEU A 169 -14.92 2.79 -7.52
C LEU A 169 -14.02 3.33 -6.41
N LYS A 170 -14.00 4.64 -6.19
CA LYS A 170 -13.25 5.29 -5.11
C LYS A 170 -13.64 4.74 -3.73
N GLU A 171 -14.93 4.57 -3.46
CA GLU A 171 -15.39 3.98 -2.19
C GLU A 171 -14.94 2.53 -2.01
N ASN A 172 -14.94 1.72 -3.08
CA ASN A 172 -14.48 0.33 -2.99
C ASN A 172 -12.96 0.22 -2.91
N ILE A 173 -12.21 1.10 -3.59
CA ILE A 173 -10.75 1.21 -3.43
C ILE A 173 -10.42 1.39 -1.95
N GLY A 174 -11.04 2.38 -1.29
CA GLY A 174 -10.79 2.64 0.13
C GLY A 174 -11.09 1.48 1.09
N LYS A 175 -11.87 0.48 0.65
CA LYS A 175 -12.22 -0.71 1.46
C LYS A 175 -11.37 -1.93 1.13
N VAL A 176 -11.08 -2.15 -0.16
CA VAL A 176 -10.49 -3.39 -0.65
C VAL A 176 -8.97 -3.29 -0.76
N ILE A 177 -8.45 -2.17 -1.28
CA ILE A 177 -7.01 -1.99 -1.49
C ILE A 177 -6.19 -2.16 -0.21
N PRO A 178 -6.56 -1.60 0.96
CA PRO A 178 -5.83 -1.78 2.20
C PRO A 178 -5.46 -3.23 2.49
N HIS A 179 -6.47 -4.11 2.40
CA HIS A 179 -6.28 -5.52 2.70
C HIS A 179 -5.41 -6.24 1.65
N LEU A 180 -5.55 -5.88 0.38
CA LEU A 180 -4.74 -6.49 -0.68
C LEU A 180 -3.27 -6.07 -0.58
N VAL A 181 -3.01 -4.80 -0.26
CA VAL A 181 -1.65 -4.28 -0.04
C VAL A 181 -1.03 -4.92 1.20
N GLU A 182 -1.77 -5.03 2.31
CA GLU A 182 -1.29 -5.74 3.52
C GLU A 182 -0.83 -7.15 3.20
N ASN A 183 -1.64 -7.92 2.47
CA ASN A 183 -1.33 -9.31 2.12
C ASN A 183 -0.05 -9.46 1.29
N GLN A 184 0.31 -8.45 0.49
CA GLN A 184 1.53 -8.47 -0.32
C GLN A 184 2.73 -7.89 0.44
N VAL A 185 2.58 -6.76 1.12
CA VAL A 185 3.70 -6.00 1.68
C VAL A 185 4.10 -6.49 3.08
N CYS A 186 3.15 -6.87 3.93
CA CYS A 186 3.47 -7.26 5.30
C CYS A 186 4.38 -8.50 5.42
N PRO A 187 4.20 -9.57 4.62
CA PRO A 187 5.14 -10.68 4.61
C PRO A 187 6.56 -10.25 4.23
N LEU A 188 6.70 -9.37 3.22
CA LEU A 188 8.00 -8.86 2.76
C LEU A 188 8.71 -8.05 3.84
N VAL A 189 7.99 -7.15 4.52
CA VAL A 189 8.51 -6.39 5.66
C VAL A 189 9.02 -7.35 6.74
N GLY A 190 8.25 -8.39 7.06
CA GLY A 190 8.65 -9.38 8.05
C GLY A 190 9.91 -10.15 7.67
N ASP A 191 10.05 -10.56 6.42
CA ASP A 191 11.22 -11.29 5.96
C ASP A 191 12.46 -10.41 5.85
N LEU A 192 12.32 -9.14 5.47
CA LEU A 192 13.40 -8.16 5.49
C LEU A 192 13.90 -7.89 6.90
N LEU A 193 13.00 -7.66 7.85
CA LEU A 193 13.36 -7.35 9.23
C LEU A 193 14.05 -8.55 9.92
N LYS A 194 13.70 -9.79 9.58
CA LYS A 194 14.42 -10.99 10.05
C LYS A 194 15.86 -11.08 9.53
N GLN A 195 16.11 -10.54 8.33
CA GLN A 195 17.44 -10.55 7.72
C GLN A 195 18.34 -9.43 8.27
N LEU A 196 17.78 -8.38 8.88
CA LEU A 196 18.56 -7.34 9.54
C LEU A 196 19.26 -7.91 10.78
N ASP A 197 20.58 -7.84 10.80
CA ASP A 197 21.36 -8.26 11.98
C ASP A 197 20.97 -7.39 13.18
N VAL A 198 20.71 -8.00 14.33
CA VAL A 198 20.49 -7.30 15.61
C VAL A 198 21.66 -6.38 15.96
N LYS A 199 22.87 -6.67 15.48
CA LYS A 199 24.03 -5.77 15.58
C LYS A 199 23.93 -4.55 14.67
N LEU A 200 23.35 -4.68 13.48
CA LEU A 200 23.03 -3.54 12.61
C LEU A 200 21.95 -2.68 13.28
N LEU A 201 20.88 -3.28 13.80
CA LEU A 201 19.92 -2.56 14.64
C LEU A 201 20.61 -1.87 15.80
N LYS A 202 21.44 -2.55 16.59
CA LYS A 202 22.20 -1.91 17.68
C LYS A 202 23.20 -0.84 17.24
N GLY A 203 23.74 -0.94 16.03
CA GLY A 203 24.60 0.08 15.44
C GLY A 203 23.83 1.31 14.97
N LEU A 204 22.60 1.11 14.47
CA LEU A 204 21.58 2.14 14.18
C LEU A 204 21.05 2.81 15.47
N MET A 205 21.48 2.35 16.66
CA MET A 205 21.05 2.79 17.98
C MET A 205 22.11 3.57 18.76
N ALA A 206 23.30 3.81 18.18
CA ALA A 206 24.48 4.39 18.84
C ALA A 206 24.77 5.84 18.40
#